data_AF-A0A828YAY5-F1
#
_entry.id   AF-A0A828YAY5-F1
#
_cell.length_a   1.000
_cell.length_b   1.000
_cell.length_c   1.000
_cell.angle_alpha   90.00
_cell.angle_beta   90.00
_cell.angle_gamma   90.00
#
_symmetry.space_group_name_H-M   'P 1'
#
loop_
_entity.id
_entity.type
_entity.pdbx_description
1 polymer ?
#
loop_
_entity_poly.entity_id
_entity_poly.type
_entity_poly.pdbx_seq_one_letter_code
_entity_poly.pdbx_strand_id
1 'polypeptide(L)'
;MIAEHKINSDQMKKLWATAKEAGLSESKVYEIVFDATGSKSISALSLKQAHRIINLLEIECRVVSKHKPQDPLSALKRKLQKRSYSQFETARKLCTSINEKGIYKVDLNDFSIRQYRKPFNLLTRKQASGLIQGLIAILRK
;
A
#
# COMPACT_ATOMS: atom_id res chain seq x y z
N MET A 1 30.03 3.24 -28.73
CA MET A 1 28.60 3.05 -28.44
C MET A 1 28.48 2.49 -27.03
N ILE A 2 27.92 3.25 -26.09
CA ILE A 2 27.66 2.74 -24.73
C ILE A 2 26.48 1.79 -24.86
N ALA A 3 26.67 0.50 -24.57
CA ALA A 3 25.58 -0.46 -24.54
C ALA A 3 24.56 0.02 -23.50
N GLU A 4 23.36 0.41 -23.94
CA GLU A 4 22.32 0.77 -23.00
C GLU A 4 21.97 -0.47 -22.18
N HIS A 5 22.12 -0.38 -20.86
CA HIS A 5 21.74 -1.46 -19.98
C HIS A 5 20.26 -1.80 -20.18
N LYS A 6 19.97 -3.09 -20.32
CA LYS A 6 18.61 -3.61 -20.36
C LYS A 6 17.93 -3.37 -19.02
N ILE A 7 16.59 -3.40 -19.03
CA ILE A 7 15.76 -3.31 -17.83
C ILE A 7 16.25 -4.30 -16.75
N ASN A 8 16.43 -3.81 -15.53
CA ASN A 8 16.84 -4.64 -14.41
C ASN A 8 15.63 -5.28 -13.70
N SER A 9 15.89 -6.25 -12.80
CA SER A 9 14.84 -6.99 -12.08
C SER A 9 13.91 -6.07 -11.27
N ASP A 10 14.45 -5.03 -10.65
CA ASP A 10 13.67 -4.13 -9.81
C ASP A 10 12.77 -3.21 -10.63
N GLN A 11 13.24 -2.75 -11.79
CA GLN A 11 12.43 -2.00 -12.75
C GLN A 11 11.33 -2.85 -13.36
N MET A 12 11.62 -4.13 -13.65
CA MET A 12 10.60 -5.08 -14.12
C MET A 12 9.51 -5.28 -13.06
N LYS A 13 9.90 -5.52 -11.80
CA LYS A 13 8.95 -5.62 -10.67
C LYS A 13 8.13 -4.35 -10.51
N LYS A 14 8.78 -3.18 -10.60
CA LYS A 14 8.11 -1.88 -10.48
C LYS A 14 7.09 -1.69 -11.60
N LEU A 15 7.46 -1.98 -12.85
CA LEU A 15 6.55 -1.88 -14.01
C LEU A 15 5.29 -2.72 -13.79
N TRP A 16 5.44 -4.00 -13.44
CA TRP A 16 4.29 -4.89 -13.20
C TRP A 16 3.47 -4.49 -11.98
N ALA A 17 4.11 -4.03 -10.91
CA ALA A 17 3.41 -3.53 -9.73
C ALA A 17 2.58 -2.29 -10.07
N THR A 18 3.15 -1.32 -10.80
CA THR A 18 2.45 -0.10 -11.22
C THR A 18 1.32 -0.41 -12.21
N ALA A 19 1.52 -1.30 -13.18
CA ALA A 19 0.47 -1.74 -14.08
C ALA A 19 -0.71 -2.39 -13.34
N LYS A 20 -0.41 -3.24 -12.35
CA LYS A 20 -1.43 -3.86 -11.50
C LYS A 20 -2.18 -2.84 -10.64
N GLU A 21 -1.48 -1.83 -10.10
CA GLU A 21 -2.11 -0.73 -9.36
C GLU A 21 -3.00 0.14 -10.25
N ALA A 22 -2.65 0.29 -11.53
CA ALA A 22 -3.47 0.97 -12.53
C ALA A 22 -4.67 0.13 -12.98
N GLY A 23 -4.78 -1.14 -12.56
CA GLY A 23 -5.86 -2.04 -12.96
C GLY A 23 -5.80 -2.45 -14.43
N LEU A 24 -4.61 -2.38 -15.05
CA LEU A 24 -4.43 -2.70 -16.46
C LEU A 24 -4.31 -4.22 -16.65
N SER A 25 -4.95 -4.74 -17.71
CA SER A 25 -4.72 -6.11 -18.17
C SER A 25 -3.32 -6.24 -18.77
N GLU A 26 -2.78 -7.45 -18.74
CA GLU A 26 -1.47 -7.76 -19.33
C GLU A 26 -1.38 -7.33 -20.80
N SER A 27 -2.42 -7.60 -21.61
CA SER A 27 -2.51 -7.15 -23.00
C SER A 27 -2.35 -5.64 -23.15
N LYS A 28 -2.98 -4.86 -22.25
CA LYS A 28 -2.91 -3.40 -22.28
C LYS A 28 -1.53 -2.88 -21.90
N VAL A 29 -0.82 -3.58 -21.00
CA VAL A 29 0.58 -3.26 -20.67
C VAL A 29 1.47 -3.44 -21.90
N TYR A 30 1.30 -4.54 -22.64
CA TYR A 30 2.06 -4.77 -23.86
C TYR A 30 1.75 -3.75 -24.96
N GLU A 31 0.50 -3.33 -25.12
CA GLU A 31 0.13 -2.22 -26.02
C GLU A 31 0.84 -0.92 -25.64
N ILE A 32 0.77 -0.50 -24.36
CA ILE A 32 1.43 0.73 -23.88
C ILE A 32 2.94 0.66 -24.10
N VAL A 33 3.55 -0.51 -23.87
CA VAL A 33 4.97 -0.74 -24.10
C VAL A 33 5.30 -0.61 -25.59
N PHE A 34 4.51 -1.25 -26.44
CA PHE A 34 4.70 -1.21 -27.89
C PHE A 34 4.51 0.20 -28.44
N ASP A 35 3.46 0.91 -28.04
CA ASP A 35 3.17 2.27 -28.52
C ASP A 35 4.26 3.27 -28.13
N ALA A 36 4.82 3.15 -26.93
CA ALA A 36 5.82 4.09 -26.42
C ALA A 36 7.27 3.76 -26.83
N THR A 37 7.56 2.51 -27.23
CA THR A 37 8.95 2.05 -27.46
C THR A 37 9.16 1.33 -28.78
N GLY A 38 8.11 0.91 -29.48
CA GLY A 38 8.15 0.05 -30.66
C GLY A 38 8.54 -1.41 -30.37
N SER A 39 8.85 -1.75 -29.11
CA SER A 39 9.28 -3.09 -28.73
C SER A 39 8.09 -3.97 -28.36
N LYS A 40 8.03 -5.18 -28.92
CA LYS A 40 7.07 -6.22 -28.52
C LYS A 40 7.47 -6.93 -27.21
N SER A 41 8.68 -6.69 -26.72
CA SER A 41 9.23 -7.37 -25.55
C SER A 41 9.65 -6.37 -24.46
N ILE A 42 9.09 -6.56 -23.26
CA ILE A 42 9.38 -5.76 -22.07
C ILE A 42 10.81 -6.03 -21.57
N SER A 43 11.31 -7.26 -21.70
CA SER A 43 12.67 -7.64 -21.28
C SER A 43 13.75 -7.10 -22.22
N ALA A 44 13.39 -6.69 -23.43
CA ALA A 44 14.30 -6.08 -24.40
C ALA A 44 14.43 -4.56 -24.20
N LEU A 45 13.66 -3.96 -23.30
CA LEU A 45 13.67 -2.51 -23.09
C LEU A 45 15.00 -2.03 -22.53
N SER A 46 15.46 -0.89 -23.02
CA SER A 46 16.56 -0.17 -22.40
C SER A 46 16.13 0.53 -21.11
N LEU A 47 17.09 0.87 -20.25
CA LEU A 47 16.82 1.47 -18.95
C LEU A 47 16.02 2.79 -19.05
N LYS A 48 16.28 3.60 -20.09
CA LYS A 48 15.52 4.83 -20.37
C LYS A 48 14.10 4.54 -20.81
N GLN A 49 13.92 3.55 -21.68
CA GLN A 49 12.60 3.11 -22.13
C GLN A 49 11.79 2.56 -20.96
N ALA A 50 12.38 1.74 -20.11
CA ALA A 50 11.75 1.21 -18.90
C ALA A 50 11.27 2.34 -17.96
N HIS A 51 12.11 3.35 -17.69
CA HIS A 51 11.69 4.51 -16.90
C HIS A 51 10.55 5.30 -17.56
N ARG A 52 10.58 5.48 -18.88
CA ARG A 52 9.50 6.15 -19.60
C ARG A 52 8.17 5.38 -19.46
N ILE A 53 8.19 4.06 -19.61
CA ILE A 53 7.01 3.20 -19.41
C ILE A 53 6.50 3.29 -17.97
N ILE A 54 7.38 3.17 -16.98
CA ILE A 54 6.99 3.27 -15.57
C ILE A 54 6.31 4.62 -15.29
N ASN A 55 6.85 5.72 -15.81
CA ASN A 55 6.25 7.04 -15.64
C ASN A 55 4.87 7.15 -16.32
N LEU A 56 4.70 6.57 -17.51
CA LEU A 56 3.40 6.52 -18.19
C LEU A 56 2.37 5.72 -17.37
N LEU A 57 2.75 4.55 -16.87
CA LEU A 57 1.91 3.74 -16.00
C LEU A 57 1.60 4.45 -14.67
N GLU A 58 2.55 5.21 -14.11
CA GLU A 58 2.31 6.02 -12.92
C GLU A 58 1.30 7.15 -13.19
N ILE A 59 1.27 7.73 -14.39
CA ILE A 59 0.26 8.71 -14.80
C ILE A 59 -1.12 8.05 -14.91
N GLU A 60 -1.22 6.89 -15.54
CA GLU A 60 -2.46 6.10 -15.61
C GLU A 60 -2.97 5.74 -14.21
N CYS A 61 -2.07 5.27 -13.33
CA CYS A 61 -2.33 5.07 -11.91
C CYS A 61 -2.88 6.33 -11.25
N ARG A 62 -2.33 7.51 -11.57
CA ARG A 62 -2.81 8.78 -11.01
C ARG A 62 -4.19 9.13 -11.53
N VAL A 63 -4.52 8.86 -12.78
CA VAL A 63 -5.87 9.08 -13.35
C VAL A 63 -6.89 8.17 -12.66
N VAL A 64 -6.59 6.87 -12.55
CA VAL A 64 -7.40 5.92 -11.75
C VAL A 64 -7.48 6.38 -10.30
N SER A 65 -6.41 6.97 -9.75
CA SER A 65 -6.39 7.52 -8.40
C SER A 65 -7.17 8.85 -8.25
N LYS A 66 -7.33 9.63 -9.32
CA LYS A 66 -8.11 10.88 -9.33
C LYS A 66 -9.60 10.60 -9.46
N HIS A 67 -9.96 9.47 -10.10
CA HIS A 67 -11.27 8.85 -9.99
C HIS A 67 -11.49 8.11 -8.66
N LYS A 68 -10.55 8.21 -7.70
CA LYS A 68 -10.87 7.83 -6.31
C LYS A 68 -11.99 8.72 -5.82
N PRO A 69 -12.95 8.17 -5.09
CA PRO A 69 -13.99 8.98 -4.52
C PRO A 69 -13.35 9.99 -3.56
N GLN A 70 -13.51 11.27 -3.87
CA GLN A 70 -13.08 12.40 -3.03
C GLN A 70 -13.93 12.49 -1.75
N ASP A 71 -15.08 11.82 -1.77
CA ASP A 71 -15.95 11.65 -0.62
C ASP A 71 -15.24 10.88 0.52
N PRO A 72 -15.11 11.48 1.72
CA PRO A 72 -14.48 10.86 2.89
C PRO A 72 -15.05 9.49 3.25
N LEU A 73 -16.35 9.27 3.05
CA LEU A 73 -17.03 8.01 3.38
C LEU A 73 -16.58 6.86 2.46
N SER A 74 -16.43 7.17 1.17
CA SER A 74 -15.95 6.21 0.18
C SER A 74 -14.44 5.94 0.30
N ALA A 75 -13.65 6.93 0.69
CA ALA A 75 -12.23 6.74 1.05
C ALA A 75 -12.07 5.87 2.31
N LEU A 76 -12.94 6.03 3.30
CA LEU A 76 -13.03 5.19 4.50
C LEU A 76 -13.42 3.75 4.13
N LYS A 77 -14.47 3.55 3.32
CA LYS A 77 -14.91 2.23 2.86
C LYS A 77 -13.80 1.46 2.16
N ARG A 78 -12.99 2.13 1.34
CA ARG A 78 -11.83 1.51 0.69
C ARG A 78 -10.67 1.22 1.66
N LYS A 79 -10.39 2.11 2.62
CA LYS A 79 -9.39 1.85 3.66
C LYS A 79 -9.79 0.66 4.54
N LEU A 80 -11.09 0.46 4.74
CA LEU A 80 -11.65 -0.72 5.40
C LEU A 80 -11.52 -1.99 4.53
N GLN A 81 -11.74 -1.91 3.21
CA GLN A 81 -11.49 -3.03 2.28
C GLN A 81 -10.02 -3.47 2.21
N LYS A 82 -9.06 -2.57 2.53
CA LYS A 82 -7.63 -2.91 2.62
C LYS A 82 -7.26 -3.71 3.88
N ARG A 83 -8.15 -3.82 4.88
CA ARG A 83 -8.08 -4.94 5.83
C ARG A 83 -8.69 -6.12 5.11
N SER A 84 -7.86 -7.06 4.68
CA SER A 84 -8.28 -8.13 3.77
C SER A 84 -9.55 -8.82 4.28
N TYR A 85 -10.43 -9.22 3.36
CA TYR A 85 -11.59 -10.07 3.67
C TYR A 85 -11.20 -11.24 4.61
N SER A 86 -10.00 -11.78 4.45
CA SER A 86 -9.44 -12.81 5.34
C SER A 86 -9.23 -12.35 6.78
N GLN A 87 -8.82 -11.11 7.04
CA GLN A 87 -8.66 -10.58 8.41
C GLN A 87 -10.00 -10.35 9.09
N PHE A 88 -11.01 -9.90 8.34
CA PHE A 88 -12.38 -9.79 8.85
C PHE A 88 -12.95 -11.16 9.22
N GLU A 89 -12.84 -12.14 8.31
CA GLU A 89 -13.28 -13.52 8.57
C GLU A 89 -12.52 -14.16 9.73
N THR A 90 -11.21 -13.89 9.86
CA THR A 90 -10.42 -14.38 11.00
C THR A 90 -10.88 -13.74 12.31
N ALA A 91 -11.12 -12.43 12.34
CA ALA A 91 -11.62 -11.74 13.53
C ALA A 91 -13.03 -12.20 13.91
N ARG A 92 -13.90 -12.42 12.92
CA ARG A 92 -15.24 -12.97 13.11
C ARG A 92 -15.19 -14.37 13.73
N LYS A 93 -14.40 -15.28 13.15
CA LYS A 93 -14.20 -16.64 13.67
C LYS A 93 -13.67 -16.64 15.11
N LEU A 94 -12.74 -15.74 15.42
CA LEU A 94 -12.19 -15.61 16.78
C LEU A 94 -13.28 -15.16 17.78
N CYS A 95 -14.10 -14.17 17.41
CA CYS A 95 -15.17 -13.68 18.27
C CYS A 95 -16.25 -14.75 18.50
N THR A 96 -16.61 -15.52 17.46
CA THR A 96 -17.58 -16.62 17.61
C THR A 96 -17.05 -17.72 18.53
N SER A 97 -15.79 -18.16 18.36
CA SER A 97 -15.20 -19.17 19.24
C SER A 97 -15.09 -18.73 20.70
N ILE A 98 -14.91 -17.44 20.97
CA ILE A 98 -14.87 -16.92 22.34
C ILE A 98 -16.27 -16.90 22.95
N ASN A 99 -17.28 -16.47 22.19
CA ASN A 99 -18.67 -16.42 22.64
C ASN A 99 -19.24 -17.81 22.89
N GLU A 100 -18.91 -18.79 22.05
CA GLU A 100 -19.30 -20.21 22.22
C GLU A 100 -18.73 -20.84 23.49
N LYS A 101 -17.55 -20.40 23.94
CA LYS A 101 -16.95 -20.85 25.20
C LYS A 101 -17.63 -20.25 26.44
N GLY A 102 -18.52 -19.27 26.27
CA GLY A 102 -19.40 -18.75 27.33
C GLY A 102 -18.73 -17.90 28.41
N ILE A 103 -17.41 -17.70 28.37
CA ILE A 103 -16.67 -16.97 29.41
C ILE A 103 -16.83 -15.44 29.24
N TYR A 104 -16.89 -14.95 28.00
CA TYR A 104 -17.04 -13.53 27.69
C TYR A 104 -17.90 -13.33 26.45
N LYS A 105 -18.76 -12.30 26.47
CA LYS A 105 -19.50 -11.86 25.29
C LYS A 105 -18.71 -10.74 24.59
N VAL A 106 -18.11 -11.07 23.46
CA VAL A 106 -17.35 -10.15 22.61
C VAL A 106 -18.19 -9.83 21.38
N ASP A 107 -18.59 -8.56 21.27
CA ASP A 107 -19.15 -8.02 20.03
C ASP A 107 -18.04 -7.67 19.04
N LEU A 108 -18.21 -8.08 17.78
CA LEU A 108 -17.25 -7.89 16.71
C LEU A 108 -17.08 -6.40 16.39
N ASN A 109 -18.18 -5.62 16.48
CA ASN A 109 -18.15 -4.20 16.20
C ASN A 109 -17.38 -3.46 17.30
N ASP A 110 -17.68 -3.73 18.57
CA ASP A 110 -16.90 -3.25 19.72
C ASP A 110 -15.44 -3.69 19.66
N PHE A 111 -15.15 -4.94 19.29
CA PHE A 111 -13.78 -5.45 19.15
C PHE A 111 -13.02 -4.70 18.06
N SER A 112 -13.68 -4.44 16.92
CA SER A 112 -13.09 -3.65 15.84
C SER A 112 -12.79 -2.23 16.32
N ILE A 113 -13.74 -1.57 16.99
CA ILE A 113 -13.60 -0.21 17.54
C ILE A 113 -12.49 -0.17 18.58
N ARG A 114 -12.32 -1.19 19.44
CA ARG A 114 -11.21 -1.28 20.41
C ARG A 114 -9.84 -1.35 19.74
N GLN A 115 -9.71 -2.09 18.62
CA GLN A 115 -8.46 -2.13 17.85
C GLN A 115 -8.14 -0.77 17.20
N TYR A 116 -9.14 0.04 16.87
CA TYR A 116 -8.98 1.42 16.39
C TYR A 116 -8.84 2.45 17.52
N ARG A 117 -9.37 2.13 18.72
CA ARG A 117 -9.20 2.85 20.00
C ARG A 117 -8.01 2.32 20.79
N LYS A 118 -6.96 1.80 20.14
CA LYS A 118 -5.65 1.93 20.79
C LYS A 118 -5.47 3.45 20.98
N PRO A 119 -5.35 3.97 22.22
CA PRO A 119 -4.83 5.32 22.35
C PRO A 119 -3.55 5.32 21.51
N PHE A 120 -3.42 6.30 20.60
CA PHE A 120 -2.12 6.58 20.00
C PHE A 120 -1.18 6.69 21.19
N ASN A 121 -0.40 5.65 21.48
CA ASN A 121 0.54 5.68 22.57
C ASN A 121 1.56 6.74 22.17
N LEU A 122 1.31 7.93 22.72
CA LEU A 122 2.21 8.74 23.51
C LEU A 122 3.61 8.74 22.94
N LEU A 123 3.84 9.80 22.17
CA LEU A 123 5.11 10.23 21.61
C LEU A 123 5.63 9.30 20.51
N THR A 124 5.77 9.85 19.30
CA THR A 124 6.62 9.26 18.26
C THR A 124 8.02 9.01 18.83
N ARG A 125 8.78 8.06 18.26
CA ARG A 125 10.16 7.77 18.67
C ARG A 125 11.03 9.04 18.83
N LYS A 126 10.81 10.03 17.97
CA LYS A 126 11.47 11.34 18.01
C LYS A 126 11.03 12.17 19.22
N GLN A 127 9.74 12.22 19.49
CA GLN A 127 9.18 12.92 20.66
C GLN A 127 9.61 12.25 21.98
N ALA A 128 9.63 10.91 22.04
CA ALA A 128 10.10 10.16 23.21
C ALA A 128 11.59 10.40 23.45
N SER A 129 12.41 10.37 22.39
CA SER A 129 13.83 10.69 22.47
C SER A 129 14.09 12.11 22.96
N GLY A 130 13.31 13.09 22.47
CA GLY A 130 13.42 14.49 22.91
C GLY A 130 13.06 14.67 24.38
N LEU A 131 12.01 13.98 24.84
CA LEU A 131 11.58 14.04 26.24
C LEU A 131 12.61 13.41 27.18
N ILE A 132 13.21 12.28 26.80
CA ILE A 132 14.31 11.64 27.54
C ILE A 132 15.53 12.57 27.64
N GLN A 133 15.94 13.20 26.53
CA GLN A 133 17.07 14.14 26.53
C GLN A 133 16.79 15.36 27.41
N GLY A 134 15.58 15.90 27.36
CA GLY A 134 15.16 17.01 28.23
C GLY A 134 15.21 16.64 29.72
N LEU A 135 14.70 15.45 30.08
CA LEU A 135 14.76 14.97 31.47
C LEU A 135 16.20 14.72 31.94
N ILE A 136 17.06 14.15 31.09
CA ILE A 136 18.48 13.97 31.41
C ILE A 136 19.17 15.33 31.64
N ALA A 137 18.87 16.34 30.82
CA ALA A 137 19.44 17.68 30.98
C ALA A 137 19.00 18.38 32.28
N ILE A 138 17.76 18.13 32.73
CA ILE A 138 17.23 18.66 33.99
C ILE A 138 17.83 17.93 35.19
N LEU A 139 17.96 16.60 35.12
CA LEU A 139 18.41 15.74 36.24
C LEU A 139 19.94 15.63 36.37
N ARG A 140 20.71 16.04 35.35
CA ARG A 140 22.18 16.11 35.40
C ARG A 140 22.72 17.51 35.75
N LYS A 141 21.85 18.40 36.24
CA LYS A 141 22.22 19.60 36.98
C LYS A 141 22.19 19.30 38.47
#